data_AF-A0A434FMU0-F1
#
_entry.id   AF-A0A434FMU0-F1
#
_cell.length_a   1.000
_cell.length_b   1.000
_cell.length_c   1.000
_cell.angle_alpha   90.00
_cell.angle_beta   90.00
_cell.angle_gamma   90.00
#
_symmetry.space_group_name_H-M   'P 1'
#
loop_
_entity.id
_entity.type
_entity.pdbx_description
1 polymer ?
#
loop_
_entity_poly.entity_id
_entity_poly.type
_entity_poly.pdbx_seq_one_letter_code
_entity_poly.pdbx_strand_id
1 'polypeptide(L)'
;MRSFTPKIIAAASIFAAIPLSSAYAVHRHHRAQVDTMTTASVPADPDTRAATQQLLGVKQGIRDARQAGKISEDKARDLMRQADAIRPTGGRSAIGEINNLDQRLQNATGQG
;
A
#
# COMPACT_ATOMS: atom_id res chain seq x y z
N MET A 1 -15.88 -3.30 38.97
CA MET A 1 -14.76 -3.85 38.19
C MET A 1 -15.29 -4.97 37.31
N ARG A 2 -15.35 -4.78 35.99
CA ARG A 2 -15.87 -5.80 35.06
C ARG A 2 -14.80 -6.06 34.01
N SER A 3 -14.15 -7.22 34.08
CA SER A 3 -13.14 -7.64 33.12
C SER A 3 -13.81 -8.11 31.83
N PHE A 4 -13.21 -7.77 30.69
CA PHE A 4 -13.60 -8.23 29.37
C PHE A 4 -12.52 -9.20 28.89
N THR A 5 -12.86 -10.47 28.73
CA THR A 5 -11.95 -11.49 28.22
C THR A 5 -12.26 -11.72 26.74
N PRO A 6 -11.42 -11.31 25.79
CA PRO A 6 -11.64 -11.63 24.38
C PRO A 6 -11.12 -13.04 24.08
N LYS A 7 -12.01 -13.95 23.70
CA LYS A 7 -11.67 -15.22 23.03
C LYS A 7 -11.33 -14.90 21.57
N ILE A 8 -10.06 -14.97 21.19
CA ILE A 8 -9.62 -14.87 19.80
C ILE A 8 -9.78 -16.24 19.14
N ILE A 9 -10.66 -16.33 18.14
CA ILE A 9 -10.77 -17.48 17.24
C ILE A 9 -9.87 -17.19 16.03
N ALA A 10 -8.74 -17.88 15.95
CA ALA A 10 -7.87 -17.84 14.78
C ALA A 10 -8.38 -18.85 13.74
N ALA A 11 -8.85 -18.36 12.59
CA ALA A 11 -9.17 -19.20 11.44
C ALA A 11 -8.01 -19.15 10.44
N ALA A 12 -7.31 -20.28 10.27
CA ALA A 12 -6.29 -20.47 9.24
C ALA A 12 -6.96 -21.03 7.97
N SER A 13 -6.85 -20.32 6.85
CA SER A 13 -7.35 -20.79 5.55
C SER A 13 -6.18 -21.00 4.60
N ILE A 14 -5.88 -22.27 4.32
CA ILE A 14 -4.92 -22.71 3.31
C ILE A 14 -5.71 -22.92 2.01
N PHE A 15 -5.46 -22.08 1.00
CA PHE A 15 -5.93 -22.34 -0.36
C PHE A 15 -4.83 -23.06 -1.14
N ALA A 16 -4.94 -24.40 -1.21
CA ALA A 16 -4.23 -25.21 -2.18
C ALA A 16 -5.24 -25.68 -3.23
N ALA A 17 -5.03 -25.34 -4.50
CA ALA A 17 -5.68 -25.99 -5.62
C ALA A 17 -4.75 -25.95 -6.85
N ILE A 18 -4.24 -27.13 -7.22
CA ILE A 18 -3.49 -27.45 -8.44
C ILE A 18 -4.43 -28.33 -9.33
N PRO A 19 -4.01 -28.86 -10.50
CA PRO A 19 -4.13 -28.34 -11.88
C PRO A 19 -5.07 -29.19 -12.76
N LEU A 20 -5.72 -28.65 -13.80
CA LEU A 20 -6.29 -29.51 -14.85
C LEU A 20 -6.38 -28.82 -16.22
N SER A 21 -5.41 -29.09 -17.10
CA SER A 21 -5.66 -29.43 -18.51
C SER A 21 -4.33 -29.67 -19.25
N SER A 22 -3.98 -30.95 -19.34
CA SER A 22 -3.02 -31.53 -20.25
C SER A 22 -3.64 -31.69 -21.65
N ALA A 23 -2.98 -31.18 -22.69
CA ALA A 23 -3.18 -31.69 -24.06
C ALA A 23 -1.92 -31.47 -24.92
N TYR A 24 -1.25 -32.59 -25.19
CA TYR A 24 -0.67 -32.96 -26.49
C TYR A 24 0.57 -32.24 -27.06
N ALA A 25 1.69 -32.97 -26.95
CA ALA A 25 2.80 -33.13 -27.90
C ALA A 25 3.13 -31.98 -28.87
N VAL A 26 4.29 -31.33 -28.65
CA VAL A 26 5.32 -31.35 -29.70
C VAL A 26 6.71 -31.17 -29.11
N HIS A 27 7.51 -32.17 -29.42
CA HIS A 27 8.95 -32.16 -29.47
C HIS A 27 9.41 -30.97 -30.32
N ARG A 28 10.26 -30.07 -29.78
CA ARG A 28 11.47 -29.53 -30.43
C ARG A 28 11.92 -28.24 -29.74
N HIS A 29 13.24 -28.18 -29.54
CA HIS A 29 14.02 -26.97 -29.48
C HIS A 29 13.48 -25.92 -30.46
N HIS A 30 13.18 -24.71 -30.02
CA HIS A 30 13.49 -23.50 -30.77
C HIS A 30 13.30 -22.25 -29.92
N ARG A 31 14.36 -21.43 -29.90
CA ARG A 31 14.33 -20.02 -29.52
C ARG A 31 13.11 -19.32 -30.15
N ALA A 32 12.34 -18.64 -29.31
CA ALA A 32 11.64 -17.41 -29.66
C ALA A 32 12.03 -16.44 -28.54
N GLN A 33 12.99 -15.53 -28.73
CA GLN A 33 12.73 -14.24 -29.38
C GLN A 33 11.28 -13.83 -29.17
N VAL A 34 10.95 -13.55 -27.91
CA VAL A 34 9.83 -12.67 -27.60
C VAL A 34 10.27 -11.27 -28.00
N ASP A 35 10.02 -10.94 -29.27
CA ASP A 35 9.71 -9.58 -29.68
C ASP A 35 8.58 -9.08 -28.80
N THR A 36 8.96 -8.50 -27.67
CA THR A 36 8.03 -7.84 -26.77
C THR A 36 7.68 -6.54 -27.45
N MET A 37 6.67 -6.64 -28.31
CA MET A 37 6.00 -5.53 -28.96
C MET A 37 5.87 -4.40 -27.94
N THR A 38 6.56 -3.31 -28.25
CA THR A 38 6.46 -2.01 -27.59
C THR A 38 5.00 -1.59 -27.59
N THR A 39 4.34 -1.68 -26.43
CA THR A 39 3.25 -0.81 -25.92
C THR A 39 2.55 -1.50 -24.75
N ALA A 40 3.07 -1.29 -23.53
CA ALA A 40 2.26 -1.29 -22.31
C ALA A 40 3.11 -0.73 -21.16
N SER A 41 2.94 0.57 -20.92
CA SER A 41 3.19 1.25 -19.65
C SER A 41 4.61 1.17 -19.09
N VAL A 42 5.30 2.32 -19.12
CA VAL A 42 6.50 2.62 -18.35
C VAL A 42 6.52 1.82 -17.04
N PRO A 43 7.57 1.03 -16.74
CA PRO A 43 7.69 0.41 -15.43
C PRO A 43 7.72 1.55 -14.42
N ALA A 44 6.57 1.88 -13.82
CA ALA A 44 6.55 2.68 -12.62
C ALA A 44 7.40 1.91 -11.63
N ASP A 45 8.58 2.44 -11.37
CA ASP A 45 9.60 1.88 -10.51
C ASP A 45 8.94 1.33 -9.23
N PRO A 46 9.30 0.11 -8.80
CA PRO A 46 8.64 -0.55 -7.67
C PRO A 46 8.66 0.30 -6.39
N ASP A 47 9.71 1.10 -6.17
CA ASP A 47 9.79 2.00 -5.02
C ASP A 47 8.82 3.19 -5.18
N THR A 48 8.65 3.70 -6.40
CA THR A 48 7.63 4.72 -6.71
C THR A 48 6.21 4.20 -6.47
N ARG A 49 5.92 2.93 -6.80
CA ARG A 49 4.62 2.30 -6.50
C ARG A 49 4.40 2.16 -5.00
N ALA A 50 5.41 1.67 -4.28
CA ALA A 50 5.36 1.51 -2.83
C ALA A 50 5.13 2.87 -2.12
N ALA A 51 5.89 3.90 -2.51
CA ALA A 51 5.72 5.25 -1.99
C ALA A 51 4.31 5.80 -2.26
N THR A 52 3.78 5.60 -3.47
CA THR A 52 2.41 6.02 -3.81
C THR A 52 1.38 5.32 -2.91
N GLN A 53 1.49 4.01 -2.75
CA GLN A 53 0.55 3.23 -1.95
C GLN A 53 0.61 3.62 -0.46
N GLN A 54 1.82 3.85 0.07
CA GLN A 54 2.00 4.30 1.44
C GLN A 54 1.42 5.70 1.65
N LEU A 55 1.65 6.63 0.72
CA LEU A 55 1.07 7.98 0.75
C LEU A 55 -0.47 7.94 0.75
N LEU A 56 -1.07 7.08 -0.07
CA LEU A 56 -2.52 6.88 -0.08
C LEU A 56 -3.04 6.36 1.27
N GLY A 57 -2.30 5.45 1.90
CA GLY A 57 -2.59 4.95 3.25
C GLY A 57 -2.59 6.08 4.29
N VAL A 58 -1.58 6.95 4.27
CA VAL A 58 -1.51 8.10 5.19
C VAL A 58 -2.66 9.09 4.95
N LYS A 59 -2.99 9.40 3.68
CA LYS A 59 -4.15 10.25 3.35
C LYS A 59 -5.46 9.66 3.87
N GLN A 60 -5.61 8.34 3.81
CA GLN A 60 -6.77 7.66 4.39
C GLN A 60 -6.76 7.77 5.92
N GLY A 61 -5.63 7.50 6.57
CA GLY A 61 -5.48 7.64 8.02
C GLY A 61 -5.81 9.04 8.53
N ILE A 62 -5.44 10.10 7.78
CA ILE A 62 -5.83 11.48 8.10
C ILE A 62 -7.35 11.66 8.05
N ARG A 63 -8.02 11.12 7.02
CA ARG A 63 -9.49 11.19 6.89
C ARG A 63 -10.17 10.44 8.03
N ASP A 64 -9.69 9.25 8.35
CA ASP A 64 -10.24 8.39 9.39
C ASP A 64 -10.05 9.02 10.77
N ALA A 65 -8.84 9.56 11.05
CA ALA A 65 -8.55 10.29 12.29
C ALA A 65 -9.46 11.50 12.48
N ARG A 66 -9.74 12.25 11.40
CA ARG A 66 -10.69 13.36 11.43
C ARG A 66 -12.11 12.87 11.70
N GLN A 67 -12.57 11.84 11.00
CA GLN A 67 -13.92 11.28 11.17
C GLN A 67 -14.12 10.70 12.58
N ALA A 68 -13.08 10.11 13.15
CA ALA A 68 -13.07 9.61 14.53
C ALA A 68 -12.91 10.71 15.59
N GLY A 69 -12.79 11.99 15.19
CA GLY A 69 -12.59 13.10 16.12
C GLY A 69 -11.23 13.11 16.82
N LYS A 70 -10.26 12.32 16.35
CA LYS A 70 -8.91 12.26 16.94
C LYS A 70 -8.05 13.48 16.60
N ILE A 71 -8.36 14.17 15.50
CA ILE A 71 -7.71 15.42 15.08
C ILE A 71 -8.75 16.44 14.64
N SER A 72 -8.44 17.74 14.77
CA SER A 72 -9.30 18.82 14.28
C SER A 72 -9.33 18.87 12.75
N GLU A 73 -10.37 19.50 12.18
CA GLU A 73 -10.49 19.68 10.73
C GLU A 73 -9.30 20.45 10.15
N ASP A 74 -8.84 21.49 10.84
CA ASP A 74 -7.70 22.30 10.38
C ASP A 74 -6.40 21.50 10.40
N LYS A 75 -6.21 20.63 11.41
CA LYS A 75 -5.07 19.73 11.47
C LYS A 75 -5.11 18.70 10.35
N ALA A 76 -6.28 18.14 10.07
CA ALA A 76 -6.47 17.21 8.96
C ALA A 76 -6.19 17.89 7.61
N ARG A 77 -6.65 19.13 7.41
CA ARG A 77 -6.38 19.91 6.19
C ARG A 77 -4.89 20.19 6.00
N ASP A 78 -4.18 20.57 7.06
CA ASP A 78 -2.74 20.81 7.01
C ASP A 78 -1.96 19.53 6.64
N LEU A 79 -2.28 18.40 7.29
CA LEU A 79 -1.67 17.11 6.99
C LEU A 79 -1.98 16.65 5.55
N MET A 80 -3.20 16.89 5.06
CA MET A 80 -3.56 16.56 3.67
C MET A 80 -2.76 17.38 2.66
N ARG A 81 -2.56 18.69 2.91
CA ARG A 81 -1.73 19.55 2.04
C ARG A 81 -0.28 19.08 2.00
N GLN A 82 0.26 18.66 3.13
CA GLN A 82 1.61 18.08 3.18
C GLN A 82 1.65 16.77 2.38
N ALA A 83 0.64 15.91 2.52
CA ALA A 83 0.51 14.69 1.73
C ALA A 83 0.40 14.96 0.22
N ASP A 84 -0.28 16.03 -0.19
CA ASP A 84 -0.42 16.42 -1.59
C ASP A 84 0.85 17.04 -2.19
N ALA A 85 1.71 17.63 -1.34
CA ALA A 85 3.00 18.16 -1.75
C ALA A 85 4.05 17.06 -2.03
N ILE A 86 3.87 15.86 -1.45
CA ILE A 86 4.79 14.74 -1.65
C ILE A 86 4.63 14.19 -3.08
N ARG A 87 5.72 14.25 -3.85
CA ARG A 87 5.80 13.65 -5.19
C ARG A 87 6.42 12.24 -5.07
N PRO A 88 5.66 11.16 -5.30
CA PRO A 88 6.16 9.79 -5.15
C PRO A 88 7.25 9.41 -6.16
N THR A 89 7.49 10.25 -7.19
CA THR A 89 8.55 10.06 -8.19
C THR A 89 9.97 10.17 -7.63
N GLY A 90 10.13 10.62 -6.37
CA GLY A 90 11.44 10.73 -5.69
C GLY A 90 11.93 9.45 -5.00
N GLY A 91 11.19 8.33 -5.11
CA GLY A 91 11.56 7.04 -4.52
C GLY A 91 11.87 7.15 -3.02
N ARG A 92 13.14 6.96 -2.65
CA ARG A 92 13.61 6.90 -1.26
C ARG A 92 13.41 8.20 -0.46
N SER A 93 13.53 9.36 -1.10
CA SER A 93 13.25 10.66 -0.45
C SER A 93 11.76 10.81 -0.15
N ALA A 94 10.89 10.37 -1.07
CA ALA A 94 9.44 10.41 -0.87
C ALA A 94 9.02 9.50 0.30
N ILE A 95 9.63 8.31 0.46
CA ILE A 95 9.34 7.44 1.61
C ILE A 95 9.71 8.09 2.95
N GLY A 96 10.83 8.83 3.02
CA GLY A 96 11.19 9.59 4.21
C GLY A 96 10.15 10.65 4.59
N GLU A 97 9.66 11.40 3.59
CA GLU A 97 8.60 12.41 3.80
C GLU A 97 7.28 11.78 4.22
N ILE A 98 6.89 10.65 3.63
CA ILE A 98 5.67 9.92 4.01
C ILE A 98 5.78 9.39 5.45
N ASN A 99 6.92 8.85 5.85
CA ASN A 99 7.15 8.39 7.22
C ASN A 99 7.07 9.54 8.24
N ASN A 100 7.62 10.70 7.90
CA ASN A 100 7.51 11.89 8.75
C ASN A 100 6.05 12.34 8.90
N LEU A 101 5.30 12.35 7.79
CA LEU A 101 3.89 12.69 7.80
C LEU A 101 3.07 11.69 8.64
N ASP A 102 3.38 10.41 8.54
CA ASP A 102 2.73 9.36 9.34
C ASP A 102 3.01 9.52 10.84
N GLN A 103 4.26 9.79 11.23
CA GLN A 103 4.61 10.12 12.61
C GLN A 103 3.87 11.36 13.13
N ARG A 104 3.74 12.40 12.30
CA ARG A 104 2.94 13.60 12.65
C ARG A 104 1.47 13.27 12.87
N LEU A 105 0.90 12.39 12.06
CA LEU A 105 -0.46 11.89 12.24
C LEU A 105 -0.59 11.08 13.52
N GLN A 106 0.33 10.16 13.81
CA GLN A 106 0.34 9.36 15.04
C GLN A 106 0.42 10.25 16.29
N ASN A 107 1.33 11.21 16.30
CA ASN A 107 1.47 12.19 17.38
C ASN A 107 0.20 13.04 17.55
N ALA A 108 -0.41 13.49 16.45
CA ALA A 108 -1.64 14.26 16.49
C ALA A 108 -2.84 13.44 16.98
N THR A 109 -2.83 12.13 16.74
CA THR A 109 -3.90 11.20 17.17
C THR A 109 -3.67 10.58 18.54
N GLY A 110 -2.55 10.90 19.21
CA GLY A 110 -2.17 10.35 20.52
C GLY A 110 -1.81 8.86 20.48
N GLN A 111 -1.35 8.35 19.34
CA GLN A 111 -0.98 6.93 19.13
C GLN A 111 0.54 6.69 19.19
N GLY A 112 1.33 7.72 19.47
CA GLY A 112 2.81 7.67 19.56
C GLY A 112 3.35 7.38 20.96
#